data_AF-A0A9E5MYJ6-F1
#
_entry.id   AF-A0A9E5MYJ6-F1
#
_cell.length_a   1.000
_cell.length_b   1.000
_cell.length_c   1.000
_cell.angle_alpha   90.00
_cell.angle_beta   90.00
_cell.angle_gamma   90.00
#
_symmetry.space_group_name_H-M   'P 1'
#
loop_
_entity.id
_entity.type
_entity.pdbx_description
1 polymer ?
#
loop_
_entity_poly.entity_id
_entity_poly.type
_entity_poly.pdbx_seq_one_letter_code
_entity_poly.pdbx_strand_id
1 'polypeptide(L)'
;MSREYQARGLAVISVSLDDPADQPKVLEFLQSQRATFDNVISRHATSVRSAEEFQFDGNVPLYQLFDRTGKLAYQFRPPPFDADLENGEPVERIEARVRQLLLGG
;
A
#
# COMPACT_ATOMS: atom_id res chain seq x y z
N MET A 1 -3.96 2.44 12.74
CA MET A 1 -2.55 2.46 12.29
C MET A 1 -2.13 3.80 11.66
N SER A 2 -2.65 4.24 10.52
CA SER A 2 -2.16 5.46 9.82
C SER A 2 -2.13 6.71 10.72
N ARG A 3 -3.25 7.05 11.37
CA ARG A 3 -3.34 8.21 12.30
C ARG A 3 -2.44 8.10 13.53
N GLU A 4 -2.24 6.87 14.03
CA GLU A 4 -1.52 6.62 15.27
C GLU A 4 0.00 6.81 15.10
N TYR A 5 0.55 6.39 13.96
CA TYR A 5 1.99 6.46 13.70
C TYR A 5 2.39 7.66 12.83
N GLN A 6 1.44 8.48 12.36
CA GLN A 6 1.73 9.65 11.52
C GLN A 6 2.72 10.60 12.19
N ALA A 7 2.44 10.99 13.46
CA ALA A 7 3.33 11.86 14.25
C ALA A 7 4.69 11.21 14.56
N ARG A 8 4.83 9.90 14.35
CA ARG A 8 6.05 9.14 14.57
C ARG A 8 6.85 8.92 13.29
N GLY A 9 6.42 9.49 12.16
CA GLY A 9 7.13 9.42 10.88
C GLY A 9 6.60 8.36 9.90
N LEU A 10 5.43 7.76 10.15
CA LEU A 10 4.78 6.91 9.16
C LEU A 10 3.97 7.76 8.16
N ALA A 11 4.33 7.70 6.89
CA ALA A 11 3.46 8.12 5.79
C ALA A 11 2.73 6.89 5.24
N VAL A 12 1.44 7.05 4.94
CA VAL A 12 0.65 6.03 4.25
C VAL A 12 0.11 6.67 2.99
N ILE A 13 0.24 5.97 1.87
CA ILE A 13 -0.34 6.36 0.59
C ILE A 13 -1.08 5.14 0.07
N SER A 14 -2.27 5.36 -0.47
CA SER A 14 -3.01 4.33 -1.20
C SER A 14 -3.02 4.67 -2.68
N VAL A 15 -2.82 3.65 -3.51
CA VAL A 15 -2.84 3.79 -4.97
C VAL A 15 -4.01 2.97 -5.48
N SER A 16 -4.99 3.62 -6.10
CA SER A 16 -6.01 2.93 -6.89
C SER A 16 -5.43 2.64 -8.28
N LEU A 17 -5.63 1.40 -8.74
CA LEU A 17 -5.30 0.97 -10.10
C LEU A 17 -6.55 0.89 -10.99
N ASP A 18 -7.67 1.47 -10.54
CA ASP A 18 -8.88 1.62 -11.35
C ASP A 18 -8.62 2.55 -12.54
N ASP A 19 -9.51 2.52 -13.54
CA ASP A 19 -9.44 3.44 -14.67
C ASP A 19 -9.51 4.89 -14.16
N PRO A 20 -8.60 5.80 -14.58
CA PRO A 20 -8.68 7.22 -14.26
C PRO A 20 -10.05 7.86 -14.49
N ALA A 21 -10.84 7.35 -15.45
CA ALA A 21 -12.20 7.83 -15.69
C ALA A 21 -13.17 7.59 -14.51
N ASP A 22 -12.88 6.60 -13.64
CA ASP A 22 -13.66 6.29 -12.44
C ASP A 22 -13.20 7.06 -11.19
N GLN A 23 -12.25 7.99 -11.32
CA GLN A 23 -11.75 8.84 -10.22
C GLN A 23 -12.86 9.42 -9.32
N PRO A 24 -14.03 9.90 -9.83
CA PRO A 24 -15.08 10.42 -8.97
C PRO A 24 -15.64 9.38 -7.99
N LYS A 25 -15.80 8.12 -8.42
CA LYS A 25 -16.31 7.02 -7.58
C LYS A 25 -15.29 6.57 -6.55
N VAL A 26 -14.01 6.51 -6.94
CA VAL A 26 -12.90 6.21 -6.02
C VAL A 26 -12.84 7.25 -4.91
N LEU A 27 -12.97 8.54 -5.26
CA LEU A 27 -12.97 9.64 -4.30
C LEU A 27 -14.16 9.57 -3.33
N GLU A 28 -15.36 9.24 -3.83
CA GLU A 28 -16.56 9.05 -3.00
C GLU A 28 -16.40 7.88 -2.01
N PHE A 29 -15.88 6.74 -2.48
CA PHE A 29 -15.58 5.60 -1.63
C PHE A 29 -14.58 5.97 -0.51
N LEU A 30 -13.49 6.67 -0.83
CA LEU A 30 -12.46 7.04 0.14
C LEU A 30 -12.94 8.06 1.17
N GLN A 31 -13.75 9.03 0.75
CA GLN A 31 -14.42 9.95 1.65
C GLN A 31 -15.34 9.20 2.62
N SER A 32 -16.08 8.20 2.14
CA SER A 32 -16.93 7.35 2.99
C SER A 32 -16.13 6.56 4.04
N GLN A 33 -14.90 6.15 3.71
CA GLN A 33 -13.99 5.42 4.61
C GLN A 33 -13.26 6.35 5.59
N ARG A 34 -13.46 7.67 5.52
CA ARG A 34 -12.75 8.68 6.33
C ARG A 34 -11.22 8.52 6.27
N ALA A 35 -10.70 8.10 5.11
CA ALA A 35 -9.27 7.99 4.87
C ALA A 35 -8.63 9.36 5.06
N THR A 36 -7.65 9.46 5.98
CA THR A 36 -6.91 10.71 6.26
C THR A 36 -5.51 10.68 5.66
N PHE A 37 -5.25 9.73 4.78
CA PHE A 37 -3.98 9.51 4.12
C PHE A 37 -4.15 9.77 2.63
N ASP A 38 -3.06 10.14 1.96
CA ASP A 38 -3.11 10.47 0.54
C ASP A 38 -3.57 9.26 -0.27
N ASN A 39 -4.53 9.50 -1.16
CA ASN A 39 -4.95 8.52 -2.15
C ASN A 39 -4.70 9.09 -3.54
N VAL A 40 -4.02 8.30 -4.37
CA VAL A 40 -3.72 8.66 -5.74
C VAL A 40 -4.28 7.59 -6.68
N ILE A 41 -4.75 8.01 -7.85
CA ILE A 41 -5.14 7.09 -8.92
C ILE A 41 -3.98 6.96 -9.90
N SER A 42 -3.62 5.72 -10.25
CA SER A 42 -2.58 5.46 -11.24
C SER A 42 -3.04 5.92 -12.61
N ARG A 43 -2.27 6.81 -13.25
CA ARG A 43 -2.48 7.21 -14.66
C ARG A 43 -2.36 6.04 -15.64
N HIS A 44 -1.82 4.92 -15.18
CA HIS A 44 -1.52 3.75 -15.97
C HIS A 44 -2.40 2.55 -15.58
N ALA A 45 -3.38 2.72 -14.69
CA ALA A 45 -4.33 1.68 -14.24
C ALA A 45 -3.63 0.32 -13.99
N THR A 46 -4.25 -0.80 -14.37
CA THR A 46 -3.67 -2.15 -14.34
C THR A 46 -2.76 -2.48 -15.54
N SER A 47 -2.11 -1.49 -16.16
CA SER A 47 -1.19 -1.76 -17.26
C SER A 47 0.06 -2.51 -16.79
N VAL A 48 0.73 -3.18 -17.73
CA VAL A 48 2.04 -3.84 -17.53
C VAL A 48 3.05 -2.87 -16.90
N ARG A 49 3.00 -1.60 -17.26
CA ARG A 49 3.89 -0.57 -16.70
C ARG A 49 3.68 -0.36 -15.20
N SER A 50 2.42 -0.35 -14.74
CA SER A 50 2.15 -0.29 -13.30
C SER A 50 2.60 -1.57 -12.61
N ALA A 51 2.46 -2.74 -13.24
CA ALA A 51 2.93 -4.01 -12.71
C ALA A 51 4.45 -4.01 -12.48
N GLU A 52 5.20 -3.48 -13.45
CA GLU A 52 6.66 -3.33 -13.37
C GLU A 52 7.09 -2.26 -12.34
N GLU A 53 6.50 -1.06 -12.39
CA GLU A 53 6.89 0.05 -11.52
C GLU A 53 6.53 -0.18 -10.04
N PHE A 54 5.37 -0.79 -9.76
CA PHE A 54 4.97 -1.13 -8.38
C PHE A 54 5.38 -2.55 -7.98
N GLN A 55 6.03 -3.32 -8.86
CA GLN A 55 6.43 -4.69 -8.60
C GLN A 55 5.27 -5.55 -8.07
N PHE A 56 4.10 -5.44 -8.72
CA PHE A 56 2.90 -6.23 -8.39
C PHE A 56 2.52 -7.14 -9.54
N ASP A 57 1.98 -8.32 -9.22
CA ASP A 57 1.70 -9.41 -10.16
C ASP A 57 0.29 -9.35 -10.78
N GLY A 58 -0.36 -8.19 -10.75
CA GLY A 58 -1.75 -8.03 -11.17
C GLY A 58 -2.78 -8.21 -10.05
N ASN A 59 -2.39 -8.72 -8.87
CA ASN A 59 -3.34 -8.97 -7.77
C ASN A 59 -3.36 -7.84 -6.74
N VAL A 60 -4.56 -7.33 -6.46
CA VAL A 60 -4.84 -6.37 -5.39
C VAL A 60 -5.81 -6.97 -4.37
N PRO A 61 -5.75 -6.57 -3.09
CA PRO A 61 -4.88 -5.54 -2.52
C PRO A 61 -3.45 -6.05 -2.22
N LEU A 62 -2.45 -5.23 -2.52
CA LEU A 62 -1.05 -5.42 -2.17
C LEU A 62 -0.62 -4.27 -1.24
N TYR A 63 0.07 -4.59 -0.15
CA TYR A 63 0.66 -3.60 0.75
C TYR A 63 2.17 -3.65 0.64
N GLN A 64 2.80 -2.49 0.49
CA GLN A 64 4.25 -2.34 0.43
C GLN A 64 4.71 -1.41 1.54
N LEU A 65 5.75 -1.81 2.27
CA LEU A 65 6.35 -1.01 3.32
C LEU A 65 7.79 -0.68 2.96
N PHE A 66 8.08 0.62 2.89
CA PHE A 66 9.38 1.17 2.55
C PHE A 66 10.07 1.71 3.81
N ASP A 67 11.40 1.61 3.85
CA ASP A 67 12.20 2.20 4.92
C ASP A 67 12.47 3.70 4.69
N ARG A 68 13.21 4.34 5.61
CA ARG A 68 13.56 5.78 5.54
C ARG A 68 14.45 6.14 4.34
N THR A 69 15.08 5.17 3.70
CA THR A 69 15.89 5.36 2.49
C THR A 69 15.05 5.23 1.20
N GLY A 70 13.77 4.88 1.33
CA GLY A 70 12.87 4.63 0.21
C GLY A 70 13.03 3.23 -0.39
N LYS A 71 13.74 2.31 0.28
CA LYS A 71 13.89 0.93 -0.19
C LYS A 71 12.71 0.08 0.28
N LEU A 72 12.18 -0.78 -0.60
CA LEU A 72 11.15 -1.75 -0.25
C LEU A 72 11.70 -2.73 0.80
N ALA A 73 11.08 -2.75 1.97
CA ALA A 73 11.48 -3.58 3.10
C ALA A 73 10.57 -4.81 3.27
N TYR A 74 9.26 -4.65 3.05
CA TYR A 74 8.27 -5.73 3.22
C TYR A 74 7.11 -5.61 2.22
N GLN A 75 6.52 -6.76 1.87
CA GLN A 75 5.28 -6.86 1.11
C GLN A 75 4.25 -7.72 1.86
N PHE A 76 2.96 -7.38 1.75
CA PHE A 76 1.89 -8.09 2.43
C PHE A 76 0.64 -8.28 1.57
N ARG A 77 -0.07 -9.38 1.78
CA ARG A 77 -1.35 -9.71 1.13
C ARG A 77 -2.35 -10.29 2.11
N PRO A 78 -3.66 -10.00 1.95
CA PRO A 78 -4.69 -10.66 2.74
C PRO A 78 -5.05 -12.03 2.12
N PRO A 79 -5.62 -12.93 2.93
CA PRO A 79 -6.20 -14.17 2.42
C PRO A 79 -7.23 -13.93 1.30
N PRO A 80 -7.36 -14.83 0.32
CA PRO A 80 -6.65 -16.11 0.19
C PRO A 80 -5.28 -15.99 -0.51
N PHE A 81 -4.79 -14.78 -0.78
CA PHE A 81 -3.61 -14.53 -1.62
C PHE A 81 -2.27 -14.71 -0.88
N ASP A 82 -2.25 -15.60 0.12
CA ASP A 82 -1.04 -16.06 0.81
C ASP A 82 -0.20 -16.91 -0.15
N ALA A 83 0.42 -16.30 -1.17
CA ALA A 83 1.12 -17.03 -2.21
C ALA A 83 2.50 -16.42 -2.48
N ASP A 84 3.54 -17.22 -2.19
CA ASP A 84 4.85 -17.28 -2.85
C ASP A 84 5.63 -15.99 -3.10
N LEU A 85 5.40 -14.94 -2.32
CA LEU A 85 6.32 -13.80 -2.29
C LEU A 85 7.57 -14.25 -1.52
N GLU A 86 8.74 -14.21 -2.17
CA GLU A 86 10.05 -14.57 -1.60
C GLU A 86 10.34 -13.84 -0.26
N ASN A 87 9.63 -12.73 0.01
CA ASN A 87 9.66 -11.95 1.25
C ASN A 87 8.27 -11.47 1.73
N GLY A 88 7.18 -12.16 1.36
CA GLY A 88 5.82 -11.75 1.74
C GLY A 88 5.43 -12.17 3.14
N GLU A 89 4.77 -11.28 3.87
CA GLU A 89 4.18 -11.56 5.17
C GLU A 89 2.66 -11.36 5.16
N PRO A 90 1.90 -12.06 6.03
CA PRO A 90 0.46 -11.84 6.11
C PRO A 90 0.16 -10.45 6.72
N VAL A 91 -0.98 -9.86 6.35
CA VAL A 91 -1.33 -8.46 6.67
C VAL A 91 -1.35 -8.14 8.18
N GLU A 92 -1.55 -9.14 9.04
CA GLU A 92 -1.49 -9.02 10.50
C GLU A 92 -0.10 -8.61 11.00
N ARG A 93 0.94 -8.79 10.17
CA ARG A 93 2.33 -8.42 10.50
C ARG A 93 2.67 -6.97 10.21
N ILE A 94 1.84 -6.25 9.46
CA ILE A 94 2.13 -4.87 9.01
C ILE A 94 2.49 -3.98 10.20
N GLU A 95 1.68 -3.99 11.26
CA GLU A 95 1.91 -3.11 12.42
C GLU A 95 3.23 -3.42 13.13
N ALA A 96 3.58 -4.71 13.26
CA ALA A 96 4.84 -5.12 13.87
C ALA A 96 6.05 -4.61 13.05
N ARG A 97 5.98 -4.68 11.72
CA ARG A 97 7.05 -4.19 10.83
C ARG A 97 7.14 -2.68 10.80
N VAL A 98 6.01 -1.97 10.83
CA VAL A 98 5.99 -0.51 11.03
C VAL A 98 6.71 -0.12 12.31
N ARG A 99 6.37 -0.75 13.44
CA ARG A 99 7.04 -0.48 14.73
C ARG A 99 8.55 -0.74 14.66
N GLN A 100 8.96 -1.83 14.02
CA GLN A 100 10.38 -2.16 13.84
C GLN A 100 11.12 -1.07 13.07
N LEU A 101 10.60 -0.62 11.92
CA LEU A 101 11.24 0.42 11.11
C LEU A 101 11.23 1.80 11.79
N LEU A 102 10.21 2.08 12.61
CA LEU A 102 10.14 3.33 13.37
C LEU A 102 11.13 3.38 14.55
N LEU A 103 11.47 2.23 15.15
CA LEU A 103 12.36 2.12 16.31
C LEU A 103 13.83 1.84 15.93
N GLY A 104 14.08 1.28 14.75
CA GLY A 104 15.39 0.78 14.34
C GLY A 104 16.19 1.69 13.40
N GLY A 105 15.87 2.98 13.32
CA GLY A 105 16.55 3.95 12.45
C GLY A 105 16.92 5.24 13.16
#